data_AF-A0A9Q3EQ94-F1
#
_entry.id   AF-A0A9Q3EQ94-F1
#
_cell.length_a   1.000
_cell.length_b   1.000
_cell.length_c   1.000
_cell.angle_alpha   90.00
_cell.angle_beta   90.00
_cell.angle_gamma   90.00
#
_symmetry.space_group_name_H-M   'P 1'
#
loop_
_entity.id
_entity.type
_entity.pdbx_description
1 polymer ?
#
loop_
_entity_poly.entity_id
_entity_poly.type
_entity_poly.pdbx_seq_one_letter_code
_entity_poly.pdbx_strand_id
1 'polypeptide(L)'
;MYDIDIYNSKNKHIIIGTNKEKKFSLDIYHVSTHNPLEELLNEFREAQLSNSLTSEQKLSLLKMLRKNRPAFSIGEELVHKIKGHDIELYLDVERPYPPILRRPPYPESLETRKEIEQHINEILEMDVIRKIGHNEIVELTTPVLITCNDGKSRLCGDFRALNNYTKADSYPIPRIPHALDKLAKAKYITKFIV
;
A
#
# COMPACT_ATOMS: atom_id res chain seq x y z
N MET A 1 -59.25 -18.79 28.23
CA MET A 1 -59.08 -20.21 27.86
C MET A 1 -58.77 -20.18 26.38
N TYR A 2 -57.50 -20.24 26.02
CA TYR A 2 -57.04 -20.04 24.65
C TYR A 2 -56.46 -21.36 24.17
N ASP A 3 -57.17 -22.01 23.26
CA ASP A 3 -56.73 -23.23 22.60
C ASP A 3 -55.61 -22.90 21.61
N ILE A 4 -54.55 -23.70 21.65
CA ILE A 4 -53.40 -23.64 20.74
C ILE A 4 -53.52 -24.84 19.81
N ASP A 5 -53.98 -24.62 18.59
CA ASP A 5 -53.91 -25.63 17.52
C ASP A 5 -52.62 -25.45 16.71
N ILE A 6 -51.77 -26.49 16.71
CA ILE A 6 -50.53 -26.54 15.95
C ILE A 6 -50.73 -27.43 14.72
N TYR A 7 -50.98 -26.83 13.56
CA TYR A 7 -50.86 -27.55 12.29
C TYR A 7 -49.45 -27.38 11.71
N ASN A 8 -48.79 -28.51 11.48
CA ASN A 8 -47.48 -28.62 10.87
C ASN A 8 -47.59 -28.34 9.36
N SER A 9 -47.28 -27.12 8.94
CA SER A 9 -46.96 -26.80 7.55
C SER A 9 -45.83 -25.76 7.51
N LYS A 10 -45.01 -25.84 6.47
CA LYS A 10 -43.60 -25.40 6.39
C LYS A 10 -43.27 -23.91 6.61
N ASN A 11 -44.19 -23.05 7.06
CA ASN A 11 -43.90 -21.67 7.45
C ASN A 11 -44.67 -21.32 8.74
N LYS A 12 -43.94 -21.16 9.86
CA LYS A 12 -44.52 -20.85 11.16
C LYS A 12 -44.95 -19.37 11.19
N HIS A 13 -46.25 -19.12 11.34
CA HIS A 13 -46.77 -17.81 11.72
C HIS A 13 -47.46 -17.92 13.08
N ILE A 14 -47.12 -17.03 14.01
CA ILE A 14 -47.82 -16.89 15.30
C ILE A 14 -48.62 -15.58 15.22
N ILE A 15 -49.91 -15.64 15.53
CA ILE A 15 -50.79 -14.47 15.61
C ILE A 15 -51.05 -14.19 17.09
N ILE A 16 -50.66 -13.01 17.58
CA ILE A 16 -50.98 -12.54 18.94
C ILE A 16 -51.75 -11.22 18.80
N GLY A 17 -52.99 -11.18 19.27
CA GLY A 17 -53.80 -9.96 19.37
C GLY A 17 -54.84 -9.76 18.25
N THR A 18 -55.87 -8.99 18.55
CA THR A 18 -57.14 -8.83 17.80
C THR A 18 -57.06 -8.07 16.48
N ASN A 19 -55.86 -7.79 15.96
CA ASN A 19 -55.68 -6.95 14.78
C ASN A 19 -55.09 -7.76 13.61
N LYS A 20 -55.93 -8.10 12.63
CA LYS A 20 -55.63 -9.05 11.52
C LYS A 20 -54.69 -8.52 10.43
N GLU A 21 -54.16 -7.31 10.55
CA GLU A 21 -53.42 -6.65 9.45
C GLU A 21 -51.90 -6.55 9.64
N LYS A 22 -51.33 -6.92 10.80
CA LYS A 22 -49.86 -6.92 10.98
C LYS A 22 -49.29 -8.33 10.93
N LYS A 23 -48.80 -8.72 9.74
CA LYS A 23 -47.95 -9.89 9.56
C LYS A 23 -46.52 -9.50 9.91
N PHE A 24 -45.98 -10.04 11.00
CA PHE A 24 -44.55 -9.99 11.29
C PHE A 24 -43.90 -11.27 10.74
N SER A 25 -43.03 -11.12 9.74
CA SER A 25 -42.12 -12.20 9.32
C SER A 25 -40.90 -12.16 10.23
N LEU A 26 -40.64 -13.25 10.96
CA LEU A 26 -39.30 -13.50 11.47
C LEU A 26 -38.50 -14.10 10.31
N ASP A 27 -37.68 -13.28 9.67
CA ASP A 27 -36.62 -13.78 8.81
C ASP A 27 -35.62 -14.51 9.71
N ILE A 28 -35.65 -15.83 9.65
CA ILE A 28 -34.55 -16.64 10.18
C ILE A 28 -33.38 -16.35 9.25
N TYR A 29 -32.52 -15.41 9.64
CA TYR A 29 -31.20 -15.29 9.04
C TYR A 29 -30.57 -16.67 9.14
N HIS A 30 -30.32 -17.29 7.99
CA HIS A 30 -29.32 -18.33 7.91
C HIS A 30 -28.07 -17.73 8.55
N VAL A 31 -27.70 -18.21 9.73
CA VAL A 31 -26.37 -17.95 10.28
C VAL A 31 -25.45 -18.61 9.26
N SER A 32 -24.93 -17.80 8.34
CA SER A 32 -23.85 -18.20 7.46
C SER A 32 -22.81 -18.77 8.41
N THR A 33 -22.48 -20.03 8.23
CA THR A 33 -21.37 -20.63 8.96
C THR A 33 -20.16 -19.85 8.49
N HIS A 34 -19.78 -18.82 9.26
CA HIS A 34 -18.64 -17.97 8.96
C HIS A 34 -17.42 -18.87 8.94
N ASN A 35 -17.05 -19.35 7.74
CA ASN A 35 -15.87 -20.14 7.56
C ASN A 35 -14.69 -19.17 7.70
N PRO A 36 -13.87 -19.26 8.77
CA PRO A 36 -12.78 -18.31 9.00
C PRO A 36 -11.79 -18.28 7.84
N LEU A 37 -11.73 -19.37 7.06
CA LEU A 37 -10.96 -19.46 5.83
C LEU A 37 -11.45 -18.53 4.72
N GLU A 38 -12.77 -18.40 4.51
CA GLU A 38 -13.31 -17.55 3.46
C GLU A 38 -13.12 -16.06 3.78
N GLU A 39 -13.24 -15.68 5.04
CA GLU A 39 -12.96 -14.32 5.50
C GLU A 39 -11.47 -13.96 5.32
N LEU A 40 -10.56 -14.86 5.68
CA LEU A 40 -9.11 -14.68 5.49
C LEU A 40 -8.70 -14.67 4.02
N LEU A 41 -9.30 -15.53 3.19
CA LEU A 41 -9.06 -15.53 1.74
C LEU A 41 -9.59 -14.24 1.09
N ASN A 42 -10.70 -13.69 1.61
CA ASN A 42 -11.23 -12.40 1.16
C ASN A 42 -10.31 -11.23 1.53
N GLU A 43 -9.58 -11.32 2.65
CA GLU A 43 -8.61 -10.31 3.08
C GLU A 43 -7.36 -10.28 2.18
N PHE A 44 -6.98 -11.42 1.60
CA PHE A 44 -5.82 -11.59 0.72
C PHE A 44 -6.21 -12.03 -0.70
N ARG A 45 -7.24 -11.40 -1.29
CA ARG A 45 -7.79 -11.79 -2.61
C ARG A 45 -6.76 -11.77 -3.75
N GLU A 46 -5.75 -10.92 -3.66
CA GLU A 46 -4.69 -10.80 -4.66
C GLU A 46 -3.55 -11.82 -4.45
N ALA A 47 -3.54 -12.54 -3.33
CA ALA A 47 -2.48 -13.49 -3.03
C ALA A 47 -2.58 -14.75 -3.89
N GLN A 48 -1.56 -14.98 -4.71
CA GLN A 48 -1.43 -16.21 -5.49
C GLN A 48 -0.81 -17.31 -4.61
N LEU A 49 -1.65 -18.22 -4.13
CA LEU A 49 -1.21 -19.39 -3.37
C LEU A 49 -1.01 -20.59 -4.30
N SER A 50 0.09 -21.34 -4.09
CA SER A 50 0.32 -22.56 -4.87
C SER A 50 -0.76 -23.62 -4.62
N ASN A 51 -1.14 -24.32 -5.70
CA ASN A 51 -2.06 -25.46 -5.65
C ASN A 51 -1.46 -26.67 -4.90
N SER A 52 -0.14 -26.71 -4.72
CA SER A 52 0.55 -27.79 -4.01
C SER A 52 0.46 -27.71 -2.48
N LEU A 53 -0.08 -26.62 -1.93
CA LEU A 53 -0.22 -26.43 -0.49
C LEU A 53 -1.47 -27.13 0.04
N THR A 54 -1.34 -27.83 1.17
CA THR A 54 -2.50 -28.43 1.85
C THR A 54 -3.39 -27.36 2.48
N SER A 55 -4.66 -27.69 2.76
CA SER A 55 -5.60 -26.77 3.40
C SER A 55 -5.10 -26.25 4.75
N GLU A 56 -4.41 -27.10 5.53
CA GLU A 56 -3.80 -26.71 6.82
C GLU A 56 -2.64 -25.73 6.64
N GLN A 57 -1.78 -25.95 5.63
CA GLN A 57 -0.67 -25.05 5.32
C GLN A 57 -1.18 -23.67 4.87
N LYS A 58 -2.22 -23.65 4.02
CA LYS A 58 -2.87 -22.41 3.58
C LYS A 58 -3.44 -21.64 4.78
N LEU A 59 -4.15 -22.33 5.67
CA LEU A 59 -4.70 -21.72 6.90
C LEU A 59 -3.58 -21.16 7.80
N SER A 60 -2.51 -21.91 8.00
CA SER A 60 -1.35 -21.47 8.80
C SER A 60 -0.71 -20.20 8.21
N LEU A 61 -0.52 -20.17 6.89
CA LEU A 61 0.03 -19.01 6.19
C LEU A 61 -0.85 -17.77 6.33
N LEU A 62 -2.16 -17.91 6.10
CA LEU A 62 -3.11 -16.79 6.24
C LEU A 62 -3.15 -16.25 7.67
N LYS A 63 -3.07 -17.12 8.68
CA LYS A 63 -2.94 -16.70 10.09
C LYS A 63 -1.65 -15.91 10.34
N MET A 64 -0.53 -16.34 9.74
CA MET A 64 0.75 -15.63 9.84
C MET A 64 0.68 -14.25 9.16
N LEU A 65 0.10 -14.17 7.97
CA LEU A 65 -0.08 -12.91 7.25
C LEU A 65 -0.97 -11.94 8.02
N ARG A 66 -2.09 -12.42 8.58
CA ARG A 66 -2.96 -11.60 9.43
C ARG A 66 -2.27 -11.13 10.70
N LYS A 67 -1.47 -12.00 11.35
CA LYS A 67 -0.68 -11.63 12.53
C LYS A 67 0.32 -10.51 12.21
N ASN A 68 0.94 -10.54 11.02
CA ASN A 68 1.94 -9.58 10.59
C ASN A 68 1.37 -8.53 9.61
N ARG A 69 0.05 -8.32 9.61
CA ARG A 69 -0.64 -7.36 8.72
C ARG A 69 0.03 -5.99 8.61
N PRO A 70 0.48 -5.32 9.71
CA PRO A 70 1.09 -3.99 9.59
C PRO A 70 2.44 -3.96 8.89
N ALA A 71 3.07 -5.11 8.64
CA ALA A 71 4.34 -5.18 7.92
C ALA A 71 4.16 -5.26 6.39
N PHE A 72 2.92 -5.43 5.90
CA PHE A 72 2.62 -5.56 4.47
C PHE A 72 1.77 -4.39 3.99
N SER A 73 2.22 -3.70 2.96
CA SER A 73 1.39 -2.76 2.20
C SER A 73 0.41 -3.54 1.32
N ILE A 74 -0.88 -3.47 1.63
CA ILE A 74 -1.94 -4.10 0.84
C ILE A 74 -2.77 -2.97 0.21
N GLY A 75 -2.87 -2.96 -1.12
CA GLY A 75 -3.63 -1.95 -1.85
C GLY A 75 -2.91 -0.60 -1.98
N GLU A 76 -3.64 0.50 -1.82
CA GLU A 76 -3.21 1.87 -2.15
C GLU A 76 -2.38 2.55 -1.04
N GLU A 77 -2.31 1.96 0.17
CA GLU A 77 -1.45 2.43 1.27
C GLU A 77 0.01 2.01 1.04
N LEU A 78 0.65 2.64 0.06
CA LEU A 78 1.99 2.29 -0.40
C LEU A 78 3.12 2.96 0.39
N VAL A 79 2.82 3.97 1.21
CA VAL A 79 3.85 4.79 1.85
C VAL A 79 3.77 4.68 3.36
N HIS A 80 4.85 4.17 3.96
CA HIS A 80 5.03 4.11 5.41
C HIS A 80 6.25 4.95 5.80
N LYS A 81 6.12 5.72 6.89
CA LYS A 81 7.22 6.50 7.46
C LYS A 81 7.95 5.69 8.53
N ILE A 82 9.21 5.37 8.28
CA ILE A 82 10.07 4.71 9.24
C ILE A 82 10.76 5.79 10.09
N LYS A 83 10.56 5.76 11.42
CA LYS A 83 11.20 6.69 12.35
C LYS A 83 12.61 6.23 12.69
N GLY A 84 13.57 7.16 12.72
CA GLY A 84 14.94 6.89 13.17
C GLY A 84 15.89 6.31 12.12
N HIS A 85 15.44 6.25 10.86
CA HIS A 85 16.23 5.81 9.71
C HIS A 85 16.32 6.91 8.66
N ASP A 86 16.50 8.15 9.12
CA ASP A 86 16.68 9.31 8.24
C ASP A 86 18.02 9.22 7.52
N ILE A 87 18.02 9.54 6.23
CA ILE A 87 19.23 9.59 5.41
C ILE A 87 19.72 11.04 5.35
N GLU A 88 20.91 11.29 5.88
CA GLU A 88 21.58 12.58 5.74
C GLU A 88 22.38 12.59 4.43
N LEU A 89 22.09 13.57 3.56
CA LEU A 89 22.83 13.80 2.33
C LEU A 89 23.96 14.79 2.59
N TYR A 90 25.20 14.36 2.32
CA TYR A 90 26.38 15.22 2.40
C TYR A 90 26.78 15.69 1.01
N LEU A 91 27.02 16.99 0.87
CA LEU A 91 27.53 17.58 -0.37
C LEU A 91 29.04 17.80 -0.27
N ASP A 92 29.75 17.61 -1.39
CA ASP A 92 31.19 17.85 -1.53
C ASP A 92 31.54 19.35 -1.72
N VAL A 93 30.54 20.22 -1.62
CA VAL A 93 30.68 21.68 -1.75
C VAL A 93 30.08 22.39 -0.55
N GLU A 94 30.76 23.43 -0.10
CA GLU A 94 30.29 24.31 0.98
C GLU A 94 29.50 25.50 0.43
N ARG A 95 28.84 26.25 1.34
CA ARG A 95 28.14 27.47 0.97
C ARG A 95 29.14 28.60 0.67
N PRO A 96 28.87 29.46 -0.32
CA PRO A 96 27.69 29.47 -1.19
C PRO A 96 27.74 28.38 -2.26
N TYR A 97 26.61 27.69 -2.46
CA TYR A 97 26.53 26.60 -3.44
C TYR A 97 26.65 27.11 -4.89
N PRO A 98 27.24 26.31 -5.80
CA PRO A 98 27.30 26.61 -7.22
C PRO A 98 25.93 26.94 -7.84
N PRO A 99 25.82 27.93 -8.75
CA PRO A 99 24.55 28.29 -9.39
C PRO A 99 23.85 27.12 -10.11
N ILE A 100 24.61 26.13 -10.57
CA ILE A 100 24.09 24.92 -11.23
C ILE A 100 23.20 24.07 -10.30
N LEU A 101 23.27 24.24 -8.98
CA LEU A 101 22.39 23.60 -8.02
C LEU A 101 21.07 24.37 -7.79
N ARG A 102 20.90 25.55 -8.40
CA ARG A 102 19.66 26.35 -8.39
C ARG A 102 19.04 26.37 -9.78
N ARG A 103 18.51 25.23 -10.19
CA ARG A 103 17.98 25.06 -11.55
C ARG A 103 16.52 25.51 -11.64
N PRO A 104 16.13 26.28 -12.67
CA PRO A 104 14.73 26.63 -12.91
C PRO A 104 13.94 25.43 -13.44
N PRO A 105 12.59 25.45 -13.31
CA PRO A 105 11.72 24.48 -13.96
C PRO A 105 11.90 24.46 -15.48
N TYR A 106 11.69 23.31 -16.10
CA TYR A 106 11.68 23.21 -17.55
C TYR A 106 10.42 23.87 -18.14
N PRO A 107 10.51 24.45 -19.36
CA PRO A 107 9.34 24.89 -20.10
C PRO A 107 8.47 23.68 -20.46
N GLU A 108 7.21 23.69 -20.05
CA GLU A 108 6.28 22.58 -20.24
C GLU A 108 4.98 23.05 -20.88
N SER A 109 4.33 22.13 -21.59
CA SER A 109 2.99 22.35 -22.16
C SER A 109 1.94 22.53 -21.05
N LEU A 110 0.78 23.09 -21.38
CA LEU A 110 -0.32 23.22 -20.42
C LEU A 110 -0.86 21.87 -19.94
N GLU A 111 -0.83 20.85 -20.80
CA GLU A 111 -1.28 19.50 -20.47
C GLU A 111 -0.30 18.84 -19.49
N THR A 112 1.00 18.91 -19.80
CA THR A 112 2.06 18.36 -18.94
C THR A 112 2.09 19.04 -17.58
N ARG A 113 1.86 20.35 -17.51
CA ARG A 113 1.76 21.07 -16.22
C ARG A 113 0.62 20.57 -15.34
N LYS A 114 -0.55 20.28 -15.93
CA LYS A 114 -1.68 19.71 -15.17
C LYS A 114 -1.34 18.34 -14.62
N GLU A 115 -0.66 17.50 -15.39
CA GLU A 115 -0.20 16.19 -14.90
C GLU A 115 0.82 16.34 -13.78
N ILE A 116 1.80 17.25 -13.92
CA ILE A 116 2.77 17.55 -12.86
C ILE A 116 2.05 17.96 -11.57
N GLU A 117 1.09 18.88 -11.65
CA GLU A 117 0.31 19.34 -10.50
C GLU A 117 -0.50 18.20 -9.86
N GLN A 118 -1.10 17.32 -10.67
CA GLN A 118 -1.83 16.15 -10.17
C GLN A 118 -0.89 15.23 -9.35
N HIS A 119 0.24 14.83 -9.95
CA HIS A 119 1.22 13.97 -9.27
C HIS A 119 1.79 14.63 -7.99
N ILE A 120 2.04 15.95 -8.02
CA ILE A 120 2.53 16.68 -6.84
C ILE A 120 1.47 16.65 -5.72
N ASN A 121 0.18 16.83 -6.05
CA ASN A 121 -0.89 16.79 -5.05
C ASN A 121 -1.04 15.39 -4.43
N GLU A 122 -0.97 14.33 -5.24
CA GLU A 122 -1.00 12.95 -4.75
C GLU A 122 0.15 12.68 -3.75
N ILE A 123 1.38 13.09 -4.10
CA ILE A 123 2.57 12.89 -3.25
C ILE A 123 2.54 13.81 -1.99
N LEU A 124 1.89 14.98 -2.07
CA LEU A 124 1.63 15.85 -0.92
C LEU A 124 0.61 15.22 0.04
N GLU A 125 -0.47 14.63 -0.48
CA GLU A 125 -1.49 13.93 0.32
C GLU A 125 -0.92 12.69 1.02
N MET A 126 0.03 11.99 0.37
CA MET A 126 0.78 10.89 0.96
C MET A 126 1.85 11.35 1.97
N ASP A 127 1.99 12.65 2.21
CA ASP A 127 2.94 13.24 3.16
C ASP A 127 4.41 12.84 2.87
N VAL A 128 4.74 12.60 1.59
CA VAL A 128 6.09 12.27 1.11
C VAL A 128 6.89 13.56 0.87
N ILE A 129 6.22 14.61 0.36
CA ILE A 129 6.80 15.94 0.20
C ILE A 129 6.00 16.96 0.99
N ARG A 130 6.58 18.14 1.22
CA ARG A 130 5.91 19.27 1.86
C ARG A 130 6.15 20.56 1.09
N LYS A 131 5.23 21.51 1.26
CA LYS A 131 5.47 22.89 0.83
C LYS A 131 6.55 23.52 1.71
N ILE A 132 7.40 24.33 1.09
CA ILE A 132 8.41 25.11 1.78
C ILE A 132 7.73 26.32 2.44
N GLY A 133 8.02 26.58 3.71
CA GLY A 133 7.44 27.70 4.45
C GLY A 133 7.99 29.05 4.00
N HIS A 134 7.22 30.12 4.23
CA HIS A 134 7.58 31.49 3.82
C HIS A 134 8.90 32.00 4.40
N ASN A 135 9.33 31.45 5.54
CA ASN A 135 10.56 31.86 6.23
C ASN A 135 11.76 30.94 5.93
N GLU A 136 11.59 29.92 5.10
CA GLU A 136 12.66 28.98 4.75
C GLU A 136 13.44 29.46 3.53
N ILE A 137 14.76 29.42 3.61
CA ILE A 137 15.65 29.81 2.52
C ILE A 137 15.89 28.60 1.62
N VAL A 138 15.51 28.72 0.34
CA VAL A 138 15.75 27.68 -0.67
C VAL A 138 17.08 27.93 -1.36
N GLU A 139 18.07 27.09 -1.08
CA GLU A 139 19.40 27.23 -1.68
C GLU A 139 19.67 26.24 -2.82
N LEU A 140 18.85 25.20 -2.93
CA LEU A 140 18.97 24.10 -3.88
C LEU A 140 17.61 23.88 -4.57
N THR A 141 17.59 23.78 -5.89
CA THR A 141 16.36 23.47 -6.66
C THR A 141 16.67 22.49 -7.79
N THR A 142 15.81 21.48 -7.93
CA THR A 142 15.88 20.47 -8.98
C THR A 142 14.57 20.48 -9.77
N PRO A 143 14.60 20.61 -11.11
CA PRO A 143 13.39 20.56 -11.91
C PRO A 143 12.83 19.14 -11.98
N VAL A 144 11.53 19.06 -12.16
CA VAL A 144 10.80 17.82 -12.40
C VAL A 144 10.28 17.79 -13.84
N LEU A 145 10.07 16.59 -14.37
CA LEU A 145 9.49 16.34 -15.67
C LEU A 145 8.53 15.15 -15.59
N ILE A 146 7.67 15.02 -16.60
CA ILE A 146 6.84 13.83 -16.77
C ILE A 146 7.53 12.88 -17.74
N THR A 147 7.58 11.60 -17.36
CA THR A 147 7.93 10.52 -18.27
C THR A 147 6.73 9.60 -18.42
N CYS A 148 6.46 9.16 -19.65
CA CYS A 148 5.41 8.19 -19.92
C CYS A 148 6.04 6.82 -20.15
N ASN A 149 5.57 5.82 -19.42
CA ASN A 149 5.92 4.42 -19.67
C ASN A 149 4.67 3.54 -19.57
N ASP A 150 4.49 2.63 -20.52
CA ASP A 150 3.34 1.71 -20.58
C ASP A 150 1.97 2.40 -20.50
N GLY A 151 1.84 3.60 -21.10
CA GLY A 151 0.60 4.39 -21.09
C GLY A 151 0.29 5.09 -19.76
N LYS A 152 1.20 5.06 -18.78
CA LYS A 152 1.09 5.78 -17.51
C LYS A 152 2.16 6.87 -17.42
N SER A 153 1.78 8.06 -16.95
CA SER A 153 2.71 9.15 -16.65
C SER A 153 3.32 8.98 -15.26
N ARG A 154 4.58 9.43 -15.12
CA ARG A 154 5.37 9.39 -13.88
C ARG A 154 6.11 10.71 -13.70
N LEU A 155 6.04 11.27 -12.50
CA LEU A 155 6.83 12.43 -12.11
C LEU A 155 8.28 12.02 -11.83
N CYS A 156 9.25 12.67 -12.47
CA CYS A 156 10.68 12.38 -12.34
C CYS A 156 11.48 13.66 -12.04
N GLY A 157 12.25 13.66 -10.96
CA GLY A 157 13.19 14.74 -10.64
C GLY A 157 14.52 14.58 -11.38
N ASP A 158 15.05 15.67 -11.93
CA ASP A 158 16.35 15.68 -12.61
C ASP A 158 17.52 15.99 -11.66
N PHE A 159 17.88 14.98 -10.87
CA PHE A 159 18.95 15.08 -9.85
C PHE A 159 20.38 15.02 -10.42
N ARG A 160 20.59 15.05 -11.75
CA ARG A 160 21.93 14.89 -12.33
C ARG A 160 22.93 15.93 -11.81
N ALA A 161 22.50 17.19 -11.71
CA ALA A 161 23.34 18.25 -11.16
C ALA A 161 23.66 18.00 -9.68
N LEU A 162 22.65 17.65 -8.88
CA LEU A 162 22.81 17.37 -7.45
C LEU A 162 23.75 16.19 -7.21
N ASN A 163 23.56 15.09 -7.93
CA ASN A 163 24.34 13.85 -7.80
C ASN A 163 25.85 14.06 -8.03
N ASN A 164 26.25 15.01 -8.88
CA ASN A 164 27.67 15.33 -9.10
C ASN A 164 28.35 15.98 -7.89
N TYR A 165 27.56 16.54 -6.96
CA TYR A 165 28.04 17.17 -5.74
C TYR A 165 27.66 16.38 -4.49
N THR A 166 26.95 15.26 -4.62
CA THR A 166 26.56 14.42 -3.48
C THR A 166 27.64 13.38 -3.22
N LYS A 167 28.14 13.35 -1.99
CA LYS A 167 29.06 12.32 -1.54
C LYS A 167 28.38 10.96 -1.59
N ALA A 168 28.96 10.01 -2.33
CA ALA A 168 28.40 8.68 -2.45
C ALA A 168 28.48 7.91 -1.12
N ASP A 169 27.33 7.46 -0.61
CA ASP A 169 27.27 6.52 0.51
C ASP A 169 27.65 5.11 0.02
N SER A 170 28.94 4.79 0.15
CA SER A 170 29.51 3.52 -0.33
C SER A 170 29.28 2.39 0.66
N TYR A 171 28.04 1.94 0.79
CA TYR A 171 27.73 0.70 1.52
C TYR A 171 28.08 -0.53 0.68
N PRO A 172 28.83 -1.52 1.21
CA PRO A 172 29.29 -2.66 0.43
C PRO A 172 28.11 -3.60 0.09
N ILE A 173 27.61 -3.49 -1.13
CA ILE A 173 26.62 -4.44 -1.67
C ILE A 173 27.35 -5.74 -2.06
N PRO A 174 26.96 -6.91 -1.52
CA PRO A 174 27.60 -8.17 -1.87
C PRO A 174 27.40 -8.50 -3.35
N ARG A 175 28.42 -9.08 -3.98
CA ARG A 175 28.27 -9.57 -5.36
C ARG A 175 27.25 -10.72 -5.40
N ILE A 176 26.51 -10.80 -6.51
CA ILE A 176 25.46 -11.80 -6.73
C ILE A 176 25.94 -13.23 -6.44
N PRO A 177 27.12 -13.70 -6.90
CA PRO A 177 27.56 -15.08 -6.61
C PRO A 177 27.72 -15.37 -5.11
N HIS A 178 28.29 -14.43 -4.34
CA HIS A 178 28.45 -14.60 -2.90
C HIS A 178 27.11 -14.63 -2.16
N ALA A 179 26.11 -13.89 -2.64
CA ALA A 179 24.77 -13.97 -2.10
C ALA A 179 24.11 -15.33 -2.41
N LEU A 180 24.32 -15.85 -3.63
CA LEU A 180 23.79 -17.15 -4.05
C LEU A 180 24.44 -18.34 -3.33
N ASP A 181 25.75 -18.30 -3.07
CA ASP A 181 26.46 -19.35 -2.32
C ASP A 181 25.88 -19.52 -0.92
N LYS A 182 25.46 -18.43 -0.28
CA LYS A 182 24.78 -18.46 1.03
C LYS A 182 23.39 -19.08 0.93
N LEU A 183 22.69 -18.90 -0.18
CA LEU A 183 21.37 -19.46 -0.43
C LEU A 183 21.41 -20.93 -0.86
N ALA A 184 22.52 -21.42 -1.40
CA ALA A 184 22.64 -22.77 -1.97
C ALA A 184 22.33 -23.91 -0.96
N LYS A 185 22.53 -23.67 0.34
CA LYS A 185 22.24 -24.65 1.41
C LYS A 185 20.84 -24.47 2.03
N ALA A 186 20.08 -23.48 1.60
CA ALA A 186 18.76 -23.20 2.16
C ALA A 186 17.73 -24.23 1.65
N LYS A 187 16.94 -24.78 2.57
CA LYS A 187 15.82 -25.68 2.24
C LYS A 187 14.56 -24.91 1.85
N TYR A 188 14.41 -23.70 2.35
CA TYR A 188 13.29 -22.80 2.11
C TYR A 188 13.83 -21.39 1.86
N ILE A 189 13.27 -20.70 0.88
CA ILE A 189 13.63 -19.33 0.52
C ILE A 189 12.37 -18.48 0.61
N THR A 190 12.49 -17.33 1.27
CA THR A 190 11.43 -16.33 1.33
C THR A 190 12.00 -15.02 0.79
N LYS A 191 11.25 -14.36 -0.09
CA LYS A 191 11.61 -13.08 -0.67
C LYS A 191 10.55 -12.06 -0.24
N PHE A 192 11.02 -10.96 0.34
CA PHE A 192 10.22 -9.76 0.59
C PHE A 192 10.66 -8.68 -0.38
N ILE A 193 9.71 -7.85 -0.81
CA ILE A 193 9.97 -6.63 -1.57
C ILE A 193 9.43 -5.52 -0.68
N VAL A 194 10.32 -4.61 -0.31
CA VAL A 194 10.03 -3.41 0.50
C VAL A 194 9.88 -2.24 -0.46
#